data_AF-A7TZ86-F1
#
_entry.id   AF-A7TZ86-F1
#
_cell.length_a   1.000
_cell.length_b   1.000
_cell.length_c   1.000
_cell.angle_alpha   90.00
_cell.angle_beta   90.00
_cell.angle_gamma   90.00
#
_symmetry.space_group_name_H-M   'P 1'
#
loop_
_entity.id
_entity.type
_entity.pdbx_description
1 polymer ?
#
loop_
_entity_poly.entity_id
_entity_poly.type
_entity_poly.pdbx_seq_one_letter_code
_entity_poly.pdbx_strand_id
1 'polypeptide(L)'
;MLLLMAAGYGYPASSQFHSQDEFGNLKFGYSNINSAKHEHGNTYGGVAGGYQYVDANGVLQSVSYVADGLGFRTVDSRLPVAPAVPEAEPLVQAPAPVFEGKQIPDTPEVAAAKAEFQKTFDEAVAAGGDWD
;
A
#
# COMPACT_ATOMS: atom_id res chain seq x y z
N MET A 1 28.99 64.76 1.27
CA MET A 1 29.12 63.69 2.29
C MET A 1 28.32 62.50 1.78
N LEU A 2 29.02 61.49 1.25
CA LEU A 2 28.41 60.35 0.57
C LEU A 2 27.85 59.37 1.62
N LEU A 3 26.55 59.10 1.57
CA LEU A 3 25.89 58.16 2.47
C LEU A 3 26.19 56.73 2.00
N LEU A 4 27.05 56.03 2.73
CA LEU A 4 27.33 54.62 2.49
C LEU A 4 26.20 53.78 3.11
N MET A 5 25.26 53.31 2.28
CA MET A 5 24.28 52.31 2.69
C MET A 5 24.99 50.97 2.91
N ALA A 6 24.99 50.50 4.16
CA ALA A 6 25.45 49.17 4.51
C ALA A 6 24.48 48.12 3.95
N ALA A 7 24.95 47.33 2.97
CA ALA A 7 24.25 46.11 2.57
C ALA A 7 24.41 45.08 3.71
N GLY A 8 23.35 44.86 4.48
CA GLY A 8 23.30 43.75 5.42
C GLY A 8 23.36 42.44 4.63
N TYR A 9 24.50 41.76 4.65
CA TYR A 9 24.59 40.38 4.19
C TYR A 9 23.77 39.53 5.16
N GLY A 10 22.53 39.23 4.80
CA GLY A 10 21.74 38.22 5.49
C GLY A 10 22.46 36.89 5.35
N TYR A 11 23.13 36.44 6.42
CA TYR A 11 23.66 35.09 6.49
C TYR A 11 22.52 34.11 6.21
N PRO A 12 22.68 33.10 5.34
CA PRO A 12 21.64 32.11 5.15
C PRO A 12 21.33 31.50 6.51
N ALA A 13 20.11 31.72 7.00
CA ALA A 13 19.68 31.18 8.27
C ALA A 13 19.73 29.66 8.17
N SER A 14 20.62 29.05 8.95
CA SER A 14 20.65 27.61 9.16
C SER A 14 20.04 27.30 10.52
N SER A 15 19.35 26.17 10.61
CA SER A 15 18.76 25.68 11.86
C SER A 15 19.04 24.20 12.00
N GLN A 16 19.26 23.74 13.23
CA GLN A 16 19.38 22.33 13.56
C GLN A 16 18.62 22.03 14.85
N PHE A 17 18.17 20.79 14.99
CA PHE A 17 17.56 20.29 16.20
C PHE A 17 18.01 18.85 16.47
N HIS A 18 18.06 18.48 17.75
CA HIS A 18 18.37 17.13 18.21
C HIS A 18 17.63 16.89 19.53
N SER A 19 17.00 15.73 19.67
CA SER A 19 16.37 15.28 20.91
C SER A 19 16.49 13.77 21.03
N GLN A 20 16.81 13.29 22.24
CA GLN A 20 16.84 11.87 22.59
C GLN A 20 16.27 11.66 23.99
N ASP A 21 15.71 10.48 24.23
CA ASP A 21 15.25 10.04 25.56
C ASP A 21 15.91 8.72 26.00
N GLU A 22 15.70 8.35 27.26
CA GLU A 22 16.24 7.12 27.87
C GLU A 22 15.63 5.84 27.29
N PHE A 23 14.53 5.93 26.54
CA PHE A 23 13.90 4.80 25.85
C PHE A 23 14.50 4.56 24.45
N GLY A 24 15.53 5.33 24.08
CA GLY A 24 16.25 5.21 22.82
C GLY A 24 15.53 5.88 21.65
N ASN A 25 14.48 6.67 21.89
CA ASN A 25 13.87 7.46 20.81
C ASN A 25 14.79 8.62 20.46
N LEU A 26 14.94 8.89 19.16
CA LEU A 26 15.79 9.96 18.65
C LEU A 26 15.06 10.75 17.57
N LYS A 27 15.29 12.06 17.54
CA LYS A 27 14.90 12.94 16.45
C LYS A 27 16.01 13.94 16.20
N PHE A 28 16.43 14.07 14.96
CA PHE A 28 17.47 15.00 14.54
C PHE A 28 17.10 15.61 13.20
N GLY A 29 17.54 16.84 12.96
CA GLY A 29 17.41 17.44 11.63
C GLY A 29 18.14 18.76 11.52
N TYR A 30 18.31 19.18 10.27
CA TYR A 30 18.86 20.48 9.94
C TYR A 30 18.24 21.03 8.67
N SER A 31 18.35 22.34 8.49
CA SER A 31 18.01 23.05 7.26
C SER A 31 19.00 24.18 7.06
N ASN A 32 19.48 24.33 5.82
CA ASN A 32 20.31 25.43 5.36
C ASN A 32 19.96 25.76 3.90
N ILE A 33 20.68 26.71 3.30
CA ILE A 33 20.44 27.16 1.91
C ILE A 33 20.67 26.08 0.84
N ASN A 34 21.52 25.10 1.12
CA ASN A 34 21.90 24.05 0.16
C ASN A 34 21.10 22.76 0.34
N SER A 35 20.72 22.45 1.58
CA SER A 35 20.10 21.18 1.91
C SER A 35 19.30 21.21 3.22
N ALA A 36 18.39 20.25 3.33
CA ALA A 36 17.69 19.96 4.56
C ALA A 36 17.65 18.45 4.81
N LYS A 37 17.66 18.05 6.08
CA LYS A 37 17.51 16.67 6.53
C LYS A 37 16.62 16.63 7.76
N HIS A 38 15.81 15.59 7.89
CA HIS A 38 15.25 15.18 9.16
C HIS A 38 15.37 13.66 9.30
N GLU A 39 15.43 13.20 10.54
CA GLU A 39 15.53 11.79 10.89
C GLU A 39 14.87 11.58 12.24
N HIS A 40 14.10 10.51 12.37
CA HIS A 40 13.47 10.08 13.60
C HIS A 40 13.53 8.56 13.71
N GLY A 41 13.62 8.04 14.92
CA GLY A 41 13.66 6.60 15.10
C GLY A 41 13.83 6.19 16.53
N ASN A 42 14.13 4.92 16.71
CA ASN A 42 14.49 4.33 17.98
C ASN A 42 15.72 3.44 17.79
N THR A 43 16.69 3.52 18.70
CA THR A 43 17.93 2.72 18.66
C THR A 43 17.67 1.21 18.52
N TYR A 44 16.53 0.71 18.99
CA TYR A 44 16.14 -0.69 18.94
C TYR A 44 15.13 -1.01 17.82
N GLY A 45 14.36 -0.01 17.36
CA GLY A 45 13.26 -0.19 16.40
C GLY A 45 13.57 0.21 14.96
N GLY A 46 14.70 0.87 14.73
CA GLY A 46 15.08 1.40 13.43
C GLY A 46 14.81 2.89 13.28
N VAL A 47 15.18 3.43 12.12
CA VAL A 47 15.23 4.87 11.84
C VAL A 47 14.60 5.16 10.49
N ALA A 48 13.79 6.21 10.42
CA ALA A 48 13.24 6.75 9.19
C ALA A 48 13.61 8.23 9.06
N GLY A 49 13.87 8.65 7.82
CA GLY A 49 14.28 10.02 7.58
C GLY A 49 14.31 10.34 6.12
N GLY A 50 14.65 11.59 5.83
CA GLY A 50 14.82 12.05 4.47
C GLY A 50 15.71 13.27 4.41
N TYR A 51 16.32 13.46 3.25
CA TYR A 51 17.10 14.64 2.94
C TYR A 51 16.81 15.12 1.53
N GLN A 52 16.99 16.41 1.33
CA GLN A 52 16.79 17.08 0.06
C GLN A 52 17.90 18.09 -0.19
N TYR A 53 18.29 18.23 -1.45
CA TYR A 53 19.33 19.16 -1.89
C TYR A 53 19.09 19.55 -3.34
N VAL A 54 19.65 20.69 -3.74
CA VAL A 54 19.67 21.12 -5.15
C VAL A 54 20.95 20.59 -5.80
N ASP A 55 20.83 19.87 -6.90
CA ASP A 55 21.99 19.33 -7.62
C ASP A 55 22.66 20.37 -8.56
N ALA A 56 23.72 19.96 -9.26
CA ALA A 56 24.47 20.83 -10.17
C ALA A 56 23.64 21.34 -11.37
N ASN A 57 22.52 20.69 -11.69
CA ASN A 57 21.60 21.09 -12.75
C ASN A 57 20.47 21.99 -12.22
N GLY A 58 20.50 22.37 -10.93
CA GLY A 58 19.44 23.15 -10.30
C GLY A 58 18.18 22.33 -9.98
N VAL A 59 18.23 21.00 -10.05
CA VAL A 59 17.08 20.13 -9.79
C VAL A 59 17.07 19.75 -8.31
N LEU A 60 15.91 19.88 -7.66
CA LEU A 60 15.71 19.40 -6.30
C LEU A 60 15.71 17.87 -6.30
N GLN A 61 16.69 17.30 -5.62
CA GLN A 61 16.78 15.87 -5.36
C GLN A 61 16.26 15.57 -3.97
N SER A 62 15.39 14.58 -3.87
CA SER A 62 14.75 14.17 -2.61
C SER A 62 14.98 12.68 -2.37
N VAL A 63 15.40 12.35 -1.16
CA VAL A 63 15.62 10.97 -0.71
C VAL A 63 14.89 10.77 0.60
N SER A 64 14.05 9.74 0.68
CA SER A 64 13.37 9.28 1.90
C SER A 64 13.73 7.82 2.14
N TYR A 65 14.00 7.43 3.38
CA TYR A 65 14.44 6.08 3.71
C TYR A 65 13.87 5.58 5.03
N VAL A 66 13.87 4.26 5.15
CA VAL A 66 13.55 3.49 6.36
C VAL A 66 14.63 2.42 6.53
N ALA A 67 15.22 2.38 7.72
CA ALA A 67 16.22 1.41 8.13
C ALA A 67 15.70 0.68 9.38
N ASP A 68 15.18 -0.53 9.23
CA ASP A 68 14.59 -1.32 10.32
C ASP A 68 14.91 -2.81 10.18
N GLY A 69 14.20 -3.66 10.94
CA GLY A 69 14.38 -5.12 10.90
C GLY A 69 14.07 -5.77 9.54
N LEU A 70 13.37 -5.07 8.64
CA LEU A 70 13.13 -5.50 7.26
C LEU A 70 14.22 -5.00 6.29
N GLY A 71 15.32 -4.46 6.81
CA GLY A 71 16.46 -3.94 6.06
C GLY A 71 16.36 -2.45 5.72
N PHE A 72 17.15 -2.02 4.73
CA PHE A 72 17.18 -0.64 4.27
C PHE A 72 16.32 -0.47 3.01
N ARG A 73 15.37 0.47 3.04
CA ARG A 73 14.48 0.80 1.93
C ARG A 73 14.53 2.30 1.68
N THR A 74 14.60 2.71 0.42
CA THR A 74 14.74 4.12 0.02
C THR A 74 13.87 4.47 -1.18
N VAL A 75 13.36 5.70 -1.18
CA VAL A 75 12.67 6.36 -2.28
C VAL A 75 13.51 7.58 -2.63
N ASP A 76 14.07 7.59 -3.84
CA ASP A 76 14.97 8.64 -4.31
C ASP A 76 14.51 9.10 -5.70
N SER A 77 14.46 10.41 -5.89
CA SER A 77 14.01 11.07 -7.14
C SER A 77 14.82 10.68 -8.38
N ARG A 78 15.99 10.05 -8.20
CA ARG A 78 16.90 9.63 -9.27
C ARG A 78 16.79 8.14 -9.58
N LEU A 79 15.97 7.39 -8.84
CA LEU A 79 15.78 5.97 -9.11
C LEU A 79 14.90 5.78 -10.34
N PRO A 80 15.21 4.76 -11.18
CA PRO A 80 14.37 4.42 -12.31
C PRO A 80 12.98 3.99 -11.80
N VAL A 81 11.94 4.66 -12.29
CA VAL A 81 10.56 4.23 -12.05
C VAL A 81 10.31 3.01 -12.93
N ALA A 82 9.91 1.90 -12.31
CA ALA A 82 9.52 0.71 -13.05
C ALA A 82 8.32 1.04 -13.96
N PRO A 83 8.25 0.48 -15.18
CA PRO A 83 7.07 0.66 -16.03
C PRO A 83 5.83 0.17 -15.28
N ALA A 84 4.72 0.91 -15.41
CA ALA A 84 3.45 0.51 -14.85
C ALA A 84 3.10 -0.89 -15.37
N VAL A 85 2.86 -1.83 -14.45
CA VAL A 85 2.33 -3.14 -14.81
C VAL A 85 0.93 -2.88 -15.39
N PRO A 86 0.63 -3.30 -16.63
CA PRO A 86 -0.71 -3.16 -17.16
C PRO A 86 -1.67 -3.83 -16.19
N GLU A 87 -2.71 -3.11 -15.80
CA GLU A 87 -3.76 -3.62 -14.93
C GLU A 87 -4.30 -4.89 -15.59
N ALA A 88 -4.04 -6.03 -14.95
CA ALA A 88 -4.44 -7.31 -15.50
C ALA A 88 -5.96 -7.28 -15.62
N GLU A 89 -6.46 -7.48 -16.84
CA GLU A 89 -7.89 -7.56 -17.08
C GLU A 89 -8.48 -8.60 -16.11
N PRO A 90 -9.63 -8.29 -15.47
CA PRO A 90 -10.26 -9.24 -14.57
C PRO A 90 -10.46 -10.56 -15.31
N LEU A 91 -9.98 -11.66 -14.72
CA LEU A 91 -10.09 -12.99 -15.30
C LEU A 91 -11.57 -13.30 -15.52
N VAL A 92 -12.03 -13.17 -16.77
CA VAL A 92 -13.40 -13.52 -17.13
C VAL A 92 -13.48 -15.04 -17.16
N GLN A 93 -14.21 -15.61 -16.20
CA GLN A 93 -14.54 -17.04 -16.26
C GLN A 93 -15.32 -17.29 -17.55
N ALA A 94 -14.74 -18.10 -18.44
CA ALA A 94 -15.43 -18.51 -19.65
C ALA A 94 -16.79 -19.13 -19.28
N PRO A 95 -17.84 -18.88 -20.09
CA PRO A 95 -19.16 -19.46 -19.82
C PRO A 95 -19.02 -20.98 -19.72
N ALA A 96 -19.62 -21.56 -18.69
CA ALA A 96 -19.64 -23.01 -18.52
C ALA A 96 -20.29 -23.64 -19.77
N PRO A 97 -19.74 -24.76 -20.28
CA PRO A 97 -20.35 -25.45 -21.41
C PRO A 97 -21.77 -25.88 -21.03
N VAL A 98 -22.76 -25.39 -21.78
CA VAL A 98 -24.14 -25.85 -21.67
C VAL A 98 -24.24 -27.18 -22.40
N PHE A 99 -24.86 -28.17 -21.77
CA PHE A 99 -25.12 -29.45 -22.43
C PHE A 99 -26.17 -29.26 -23.54
N GLU A 100 -25.74 -29.32 -24.80
CA GLU A 100 -26.61 -29.16 -25.99
C GLU A 100 -27.29 -30.47 -26.43
N GLY A 101 -26.98 -31.59 -25.77
CA GLY A 101 -27.57 -32.89 -26.06
C GLY A 101 -29.04 -32.98 -25.65
N LYS A 102 -29.78 -33.91 -26.26
CA LYS A 102 -31.09 -34.32 -25.74
C LYS A 102 -30.88 -35.08 -24.43
N GLN A 103 -31.47 -34.61 -23.34
CA GLN A 103 -31.56 -35.39 -22.11
C GLN A 103 -32.31 -36.69 -22.41
N ILE A 104 -31.71 -37.82 -22.04
CA ILE A 104 -32.37 -39.12 -22.12
C ILE A 104 -33.51 -39.07 -21.10
N PRO A 105 -34.75 -39.44 -21.47
CA PRO A 105 -35.85 -39.47 -20.51
C PRO A 105 -35.52 -40.47 -19.40
N ASP A 106 -35.91 -40.14 -18.16
CA ASP A 106 -35.77 -41.05 -17.04
C ASP A 106 -36.48 -42.39 -17.35
N THR A 107 -35.87 -43.49 -16.94
CA THR A 107 -36.55 -44.79 -16.96
C THR A 107 -37.71 -44.79 -15.96
N PRO A 108 -38.75 -45.63 -16.13
CA PRO A 108 -39.92 -45.62 -15.23
C PRO A 108 -39.55 -45.83 -13.76
N GLU A 109 -38.50 -46.57 -13.46
CA GLU A 109 -38.01 -46.79 -12.10
C GLU A 109 -37.45 -45.50 -11.47
N VAL A 110 -36.71 -44.71 -12.25
CA VAL A 110 -36.13 -43.43 -11.78
C VAL A 110 -37.22 -42.38 -11.60
N ALA A 111 -38.23 -42.36 -12.47
CA ALA A 111 -39.38 -41.48 -12.33
C ALA A 111 -40.19 -41.79 -11.05
N ALA A 112 -40.43 -43.06 -10.76
CA ALA A 112 -41.11 -43.48 -9.52
C ALA A 112 -40.30 -43.10 -8.27
N ALA A 113 -38.98 -43.34 -8.27
CA ALA A 113 -38.11 -42.97 -7.16
C ALA A 113 -38.09 -41.45 -6.92
N LYS A 114 -38.08 -40.63 -7.97
CA LYS A 114 -38.20 -39.16 -7.86
C LYS A 114 -39.56 -38.73 -7.29
N ALA A 115 -40.65 -39.38 -7.69
CA ALA A 115 -41.97 -39.07 -7.18
C ALA A 115 -42.11 -39.42 -5.68
N GLU A 116 -41.58 -40.58 -5.28
CA GLU A 116 -41.53 -40.98 -3.87
C GLU A 116 -40.67 -40.03 -3.05
N PHE A 117 -39.49 -39.66 -3.57
CA PHE A 117 -38.62 -38.68 -2.93
C PHE A 117 -39.29 -37.31 -2.81
N GLN A 118 -39.96 -36.84 -3.86
CA GLN A 118 -40.64 -35.55 -3.82
C GLN A 118 -41.77 -35.55 -2.79
N LYS A 119 -42.52 -36.66 -2.70
CA LYS A 119 -43.58 -36.80 -1.70
C LYS A 119 -43.02 -36.75 -0.27
N THR A 120 -41.95 -37.48 0.01
CA THR A 120 -41.33 -37.46 1.34
C THR A 120 -40.68 -36.12 1.64
N PHE A 121 -40.11 -35.45 0.63
CA PHE A 121 -39.56 -34.11 0.75
C PHE A 121 -40.66 -33.08 1.06
N ASP A 122 -41.79 -33.11 0.36
CA ASP A 122 -42.91 -32.21 0.60
C ASP A 122 -43.54 -32.45 1.98
N GLU A 123 -43.66 -33.72 2.42
CA GLU A 123 -44.09 -34.08 3.77
C GLU A 123 -43.10 -33.57 4.83
N ALA A 124 -41.79 -33.67 4.59
CA ALA A 124 -40.75 -33.16 5.48
C ALA A 124 -40.72 -31.62 5.51
N VAL A 125 -40.96 -30.93 4.39
CA VAL A 125 -41.09 -29.47 4.33
C VAL A 125 -42.35 -29.00 5.06
N ALA A 126 -43.46 -29.73 4.92
CA ALA A 126 -44.71 -29.42 5.64
C ALA A 126 -44.59 -29.69 7.15
N ALA A 127 -43.81 -30.69 7.55
CA ALA A 127 -43.56 -31.02 8.95
C ALA A 127 -42.42 -30.20 9.59
N GLY A 128 -41.50 -29.65 8.80
CA GLY A 128 -40.28 -28.95 9.25
C GLY A 128 -40.38 -27.43 9.28
N GLY A 129 -41.59 -26.89 9.40
CA GLY A 129 -41.86 -25.45 9.51
C GLY A 129 -41.70 -24.85 10.92
N ASP A 130 -41.24 -25.61 11.91
CA ASP A 130 -41.06 -25.18 13.29
C ASP A 130 -39.63 -25.41 13.81
N TRP A 131 -38.67 -24.67 13.26
CA TRP A 131 -37.41 -24.39 13.95
C TRP A 131 -37.45 -22.95 14.45
N ASP A 132 -38.16 -22.70 15.55
CA ASP A 132 -37.96 -21.54 16.44
C ASP A 132 -37.14 -21.99 17.66
#